data_AF-A0A0X3XBX3-F1
#
_entry.id   AF-A0A0X3XBX3-F1
#
_cell.length_a   1.000
_cell.length_b   1.000
_cell.length_c   1.000
_cell.angle_alpha   90.00
_cell.angle_beta   90.00
_cell.angle_gamma   90.00
#
_symmetry.space_group_name_H-M   'P 1'
#
loop_
_entity.id
_entity.type
_entity.pdbx_description
1 polymer ?
#
loop_
_entity_poly.entity_id
_entity_poly.type
_entity_poly.pdbx_seq_one_letter_code
_entity_poly.pdbx_strand_id
1 'polypeptide(L)'
;MKEYAAGMRWGEGPRWQRGALWLSDTQGGKLWTDHDGPWRGIPLDAVPNGLWFLPDGRLAGAMMHERRIGVWTGERFATYADLSAVATGPLGDMVGDPHGNLYVDDVGFAAHAGEPPRPGRLVRVAADGSVRVATEDVEFPNGLALVDGGRTLLVAETTRQRLTAFTVADDGALTDRRTYADLARLVGTHARPDGIWPAQDGVWVATTTGHAVALVRENELVTSVDTGALLPIACCGDGGNRLFVTLADTQGLPLGEALAAKAVRTTVALLEATKEGDAG
;
A
#
# COMPACT_ATOMS: atom_id res chain seq x y z
N MET A 1 -18.01 5.35 -8.27
CA MET A 1 -16.59 5.68 -8.52
C MET A 1 -16.46 6.33 -9.89
N LYS A 2 -15.62 7.36 -10.03
CA LYS A 2 -15.34 8.05 -11.31
C LYS A 2 -13.87 7.88 -11.68
N GLU A 3 -13.56 7.60 -12.94
CA GLU A 3 -12.16 7.54 -13.38
C GLU A 3 -11.45 8.88 -13.17
N TYR A 4 -10.27 8.82 -12.55
CA TYR A 4 -9.35 9.94 -12.32
C TYR A 4 -8.18 9.89 -13.30
N ALA A 5 -7.60 8.70 -13.49
CA ALA A 5 -6.43 8.49 -14.34
C ALA A 5 -6.37 7.06 -14.88
N ALA A 6 -5.57 6.83 -15.91
CA ALA A 6 -5.42 5.53 -16.56
C ALA A 6 -4.03 5.36 -17.19
N GLY A 7 -3.73 4.14 -17.65
CA GLY A 7 -2.54 3.84 -18.47
C GLY A 7 -1.47 2.99 -17.78
N MET A 8 -1.68 2.63 -16.52
CA MET A 8 -0.75 1.82 -15.74
C MET A 8 -0.95 0.32 -16.02
N ARG A 9 0.05 -0.51 -15.69
CA ARG A 9 -0.09 -1.97 -15.70
C ARG A 9 -0.49 -2.50 -14.34
N TRP A 10 0.27 -2.20 -13.29
CA TRP A 10 -0.02 -2.62 -11.91
C TRP A 10 0.30 -1.46 -10.96
N GLY A 11 -0.74 -0.67 -10.65
CA GLY A 11 -0.62 0.58 -9.91
C GLY A 11 -0.66 0.40 -8.40
N GLU A 12 0.48 0.65 -7.76
CA GLU A 12 0.75 0.47 -6.33
C GLU A 12 1.11 1.76 -5.62
N GLY A 13 0.98 1.74 -4.30
CA GLY A 13 1.44 2.81 -3.41
C GLY A 13 0.95 4.22 -3.78
N PRO A 14 -0.34 4.45 -4.12
CA PRO A 14 -0.81 5.79 -4.42
C PRO A 14 -0.57 6.71 -3.22
N ARG A 15 -0.08 7.93 -3.46
CA ARG A 15 0.11 8.96 -2.43
C ARG A 15 -0.32 10.32 -2.96
N TRP A 16 -1.18 10.99 -2.20
CA TRP A 16 -1.56 12.36 -2.47
C TRP A 16 -0.69 13.34 -1.70
N GLN A 17 -0.12 14.34 -2.36
CA GLN A 17 0.53 15.46 -1.70
C GLN A 17 0.44 16.73 -2.55
N ARG A 18 0.13 17.85 -1.89
CA ARG A 18 0.15 19.20 -2.49
C ARG A 18 -0.62 19.30 -3.81
N GLY A 19 -1.79 18.67 -3.88
CA GLY A 19 -2.66 18.76 -5.05
C GLY A 19 -2.35 17.75 -6.16
N ALA A 20 -1.41 16.83 -5.94
CA ALA A 20 -0.98 15.86 -6.93
C ALA A 20 -1.01 14.43 -6.39
N LEU A 21 -1.34 13.50 -7.28
CA LEU A 21 -1.25 12.07 -7.04
C LEU A 21 0.11 11.56 -7.55
N TRP A 22 0.70 10.66 -6.78
CA TRP A 22 1.90 9.90 -7.14
C TRP A 22 1.59 8.42 -7.00
N LEU A 23 2.08 7.60 -7.93
CA LEU A 23 1.76 6.18 -7.99
C LEU A 23 2.92 5.41 -8.61
N SER A 24 3.27 4.25 -8.06
CA SER A 24 4.23 3.35 -8.68
C SER A 24 3.55 2.34 -9.60
N ASP A 25 4.09 2.09 -10.79
CA ASP A 25 3.61 1.06 -11.72
C ASP A 25 4.62 -0.07 -11.83
N THR A 26 4.50 -1.08 -10.94
CA THR A 26 5.52 -2.11 -10.72
C THR A 26 5.73 -3.02 -11.92
N GLN A 27 4.68 -3.26 -12.73
CA GLN A 27 4.79 -4.01 -13.98
C GLN A 27 5.10 -3.13 -15.20
N GLY A 28 4.68 -1.86 -15.17
CA GLY A 28 4.90 -0.91 -16.25
C GLY A 28 6.26 -0.21 -16.20
N GLY A 29 6.97 -0.28 -15.07
CA GLY A 29 8.29 0.32 -14.88
C GLY A 29 8.25 1.85 -14.89
N LYS A 30 7.24 2.45 -14.25
CA LYS A 30 7.02 3.90 -14.29
C LYS A 30 6.61 4.46 -12.93
N LEU A 31 7.01 5.70 -12.66
CA LEU A 31 6.40 6.57 -11.65
C LEU A 31 5.36 7.44 -12.33
N TRP A 32 4.09 7.31 -11.95
CA TRP A 32 3.01 8.12 -12.49
C TRP A 32 2.66 9.28 -11.58
N THR A 33 2.43 10.46 -12.17
CA THR A 33 2.01 11.65 -11.44
C THR A 33 1.38 12.73 -12.32
N ASP A 34 0.63 13.63 -11.71
CA ASP A 34 0.11 14.89 -12.24
C ASP A 34 0.72 16.13 -11.54
N HIS A 35 1.84 15.97 -10.82
CA HIS A 35 2.49 17.06 -10.06
C HIS A 35 2.90 18.27 -10.91
N ASP A 36 3.36 18.04 -12.14
CA ASP A 36 3.85 19.07 -13.06
C ASP A 36 2.85 19.35 -14.21
N GLY A 37 1.58 18.96 -14.06
CA GLY A 37 0.55 19.15 -15.07
C GLY A 37 -0.24 17.87 -15.37
N PRO A 38 -0.50 17.54 -16.65
CA PRO A 38 -1.30 16.35 -16.97
C PRO A 38 -0.68 15.05 -16.45
N TRP A 39 -1.54 14.09 -16.14
CA TRP A 39 -1.16 12.73 -15.75
C TRP A 39 -0.15 12.13 -16.74
N ARG A 40 1.03 11.75 -16.24
CA ARG A 40 2.13 11.19 -17.04
C ARG A 40 2.89 10.12 -16.29
N GLY A 41 3.48 9.17 -17.03
CA GLY A 41 4.35 8.13 -16.48
C GLY A 41 5.81 8.41 -16.83
N ILE A 42 6.65 8.53 -15.81
CA ILE A 42 8.09 8.72 -15.90
C ILE A 42 8.75 7.33 -15.87
N PRO A 43 9.47 6.91 -16.92
CA PRO A 43 10.17 5.61 -16.91
C PRO A 43 11.20 5.52 -15.79
N LEU A 44 11.29 4.34 -15.17
CA LEU A 44 12.25 4.03 -14.12
C LEU A 44 13.04 2.78 -14.48
N ASP A 45 14.36 2.81 -14.24
CA ASP A 45 15.21 1.62 -14.30
C ASP A 45 14.93 0.68 -13.11
N ALA A 46 14.61 1.28 -11.95
CA ALA A 46 14.29 0.58 -10.72
C ALA A 46 12.99 1.14 -10.15
N VAL A 47 11.96 0.29 -10.08
CA VAL A 47 10.62 0.68 -9.65
C VAL A 47 10.44 0.38 -8.15
N PRO A 48 9.99 1.36 -7.34
CA PRO A 48 9.56 1.07 -5.99
C PRO A 48 8.21 0.34 -5.99
N ASN A 49 7.84 -0.34 -4.92
CA ASN A 49 6.45 -0.78 -4.72
C ASN A 49 5.68 0.30 -3.96
N GLY A 50 5.86 0.37 -2.64
CA GLY A 50 5.29 1.41 -1.80
C GLY A 50 5.99 2.77 -1.96
N LEU A 51 5.20 3.84 -1.85
CA LEU A 51 5.66 5.23 -1.79
C LEU A 51 5.31 5.86 -0.44
N TRP A 52 6.07 6.85 -0.01
CA TRP A 52 5.71 7.69 1.13
C TRP A 52 6.35 9.07 1.02
N PHE A 53 5.73 10.09 1.59
CA PHE A 53 6.35 11.40 1.72
C PHE A 53 7.01 11.53 3.08
N LEU A 54 8.33 11.76 3.08
CA LEU A 54 9.07 12.08 4.30
C LEU A 54 8.57 13.40 4.91
N PRO A 55 8.83 13.68 6.21
CA PRO A 55 8.41 14.92 6.85
C PRO A 55 8.91 16.20 6.15
N ASP A 56 10.05 16.13 5.46
CA ASP A 56 10.59 17.24 4.67
C ASP A 56 9.97 17.38 3.26
N GLY A 57 9.02 16.52 2.92
CA GLY A 57 8.30 16.52 1.64
C GLY A 57 9.00 15.77 0.51
N ARG A 58 10.15 15.11 0.74
CA ARG A 58 10.75 14.24 -0.28
C ARG A 58 9.90 12.98 -0.46
N LEU A 59 9.73 12.56 -1.71
CA LEU A 59 9.09 11.29 -2.04
C LEU A 59 10.10 10.14 -1.84
N ALA A 60 9.81 9.25 -0.91
CA ALA A 60 10.53 8.01 -0.68
C ALA A 60 9.83 6.83 -1.39
N GLY A 61 10.60 5.80 -1.73
CA GLY A 61 10.13 4.59 -2.40
C GLY A 61 10.81 3.33 -1.86
N ALA A 62 10.03 2.26 -1.68
CA ALA A 62 10.51 0.96 -1.21
C ALA A 62 10.98 0.22 -2.46
N MET A 63 12.30 0.19 -2.68
CA MET A 63 12.84 -0.30 -3.95
C MET A 63 12.66 -1.82 -4.01
N MET A 64 11.63 -2.25 -4.75
CA MET A 64 11.03 -3.59 -4.65
C MET A 64 12.05 -4.72 -4.72
N HIS A 65 13.06 -4.58 -5.58
CA HIS A 65 14.06 -5.62 -5.83
C HIS A 65 15.49 -5.25 -5.40
N GLU A 66 15.67 -4.13 -4.70
CA GLU A 66 17.01 -3.58 -4.39
C GLU A 66 17.34 -3.52 -2.90
N ARG A 67 16.44 -4.03 -2.03
CA ARG A 67 16.65 -4.09 -0.56
C ARG A 67 17.10 -2.75 0.03
N ARG A 68 16.49 -1.67 -0.42
CA ARG A 68 16.78 -0.30 0.05
C ARG A 68 15.53 0.57 -0.02
N ILE A 69 15.54 1.64 0.76
CA ILE A 69 14.64 2.78 0.55
C ILE A 69 15.38 3.79 -0.32
N GLY A 70 14.70 4.31 -1.34
CA GLY A 70 15.19 5.40 -2.16
C GLY A 70 14.42 6.70 -1.93
N VAL A 71 15.02 7.84 -2.28
CA VAL A 71 14.36 9.15 -2.37
C VAL A 71 14.44 9.68 -3.80
N TRP A 72 13.31 10.17 -4.29
CA TRP A 72 13.17 10.72 -5.64
C TRP A 72 14.01 12.00 -5.81
N THR A 73 14.80 12.06 -6.87
CA THR A 73 15.66 13.20 -7.21
C THR A 73 15.13 14.05 -8.36
N GLY A 74 13.94 13.75 -8.88
CA GLY A 74 13.43 14.31 -10.15
C GLY A 74 13.69 13.43 -11.38
N GLU A 75 14.60 12.46 -11.26
CA GLU A 75 14.99 11.55 -12.36
C GLU A 75 15.02 10.09 -11.93
N ARG A 76 15.52 9.81 -10.71
CA ARG A 76 15.66 8.45 -10.16
C ARG A 76 15.48 8.45 -8.66
N PHE A 77 15.41 7.26 -8.07
CA PHE A 77 15.44 7.06 -6.61
C PHE A 77 16.88 6.85 -6.12
N ALA A 78 17.50 7.87 -5.53
CA ALA A 78 18.81 7.77 -4.88
C ALA A 78 18.69 7.07 -3.51
N THR A 79 19.71 6.36 -3.06
CA THR A 79 19.65 5.62 -1.78
C THR A 79 19.42 6.54 -0.60
N TYR A 80 18.42 6.19 0.20
CA TYR A 80 18.09 6.82 1.48
C TYR A 80 18.49 5.93 2.67
N ALA A 81 18.16 4.65 2.61
CA ALA A 81 18.53 3.66 3.63
C ALA A 81 18.82 2.31 2.98
N ASP A 82 19.88 1.64 3.42
CA ASP A 82 20.21 0.28 3.01
C ASP A 82 19.54 -0.73 3.97
N LEU A 83 18.80 -1.67 3.41
CA LEU A 83 18.11 -2.73 4.16
C LEU A 83 18.74 -4.10 3.88
N SER A 84 19.86 -4.18 3.15
CA SER A 84 20.47 -5.43 2.71
C SER A 84 20.80 -6.42 3.82
N ALA A 85 21.09 -5.91 5.02
CA ALA A 85 21.38 -6.71 6.21
C ALA A 85 20.13 -7.38 6.84
N VAL A 86 18.93 -6.90 6.54
CA VAL A 86 17.68 -7.35 7.17
C VAL A 86 16.59 -7.77 6.20
N ALA A 87 16.59 -7.30 4.95
CA ALA A 87 15.61 -7.65 3.95
C ALA A 87 15.95 -9.00 3.29
N THR A 88 14.93 -9.84 3.14
CA THR A 88 15.02 -11.23 2.70
C THR A 88 14.26 -11.51 1.41
N GLY A 89 13.22 -10.75 1.12
CA GLY A 89 12.44 -10.81 -0.11
C GLY A 89 12.24 -9.43 -0.74
N PRO A 90 11.30 -9.34 -1.71
CA PRO A 90 10.89 -8.08 -2.28
C PRO A 90 10.25 -7.17 -1.23
N LEU A 91 10.56 -5.87 -1.31
CA LEU A 91 9.89 -4.85 -0.50
C LEU A 91 8.56 -4.47 -1.15
N GLY A 92 7.51 -4.35 -0.36
CA GLY A 92 6.18 -3.93 -0.77
C GLY A 92 5.86 -2.53 -0.26
N ASP A 93 4.84 -2.43 0.58
CA ASP A 93 4.30 -1.17 1.04
C ASP A 93 5.14 -0.51 2.15
N MET A 94 4.96 0.81 2.30
CA MET A 94 5.60 1.57 3.37
C MET A 94 4.68 2.64 3.97
N VAL A 95 4.94 2.97 5.23
CA VAL A 95 4.34 4.08 5.96
C VAL A 95 5.40 4.75 6.83
N GLY A 96 5.22 6.04 7.13
CA GLY A 96 6.10 6.77 8.02
C GLY A 96 5.36 7.64 9.02
N ASP A 97 6.04 8.00 10.10
CA ASP A 97 5.51 8.92 11.11
C ASP A 97 6.03 10.36 10.91
N PRO A 98 5.46 11.36 11.64
CA PRO A 98 5.93 12.74 11.58
C PRO A 98 7.36 12.96 12.09
N HIS A 99 7.94 11.99 12.80
CA HIS A 99 9.31 12.04 13.32
C HIS A 99 10.34 11.52 12.31
N GLY A 100 9.88 10.96 11.18
CA GLY A 100 10.75 10.43 10.13
C GLY A 100 11.11 8.95 10.30
N ASN A 101 10.46 8.23 11.22
CA ASN A 101 10.54 6.78 11.24
C ASN A 101 9.72 6.22 10.07
N LEU A 102 10.23 5.15 9.45
CA LEU A 102 9.56 4.41 8.39
C LEU A 102 9.38 2.96 8.82
N TYR A 103 8.23 2.40 8.47
CA TYR A 103 7.97 0.96 8.48
C TYR A 103 7.75 0.54 7.03
N VAL A 104 8.44 -0.52 6.62
CA VAL A 104 8.36 -1.09 5.28
C VAL A 104 8.15 -2.59 5.42
N ASP A 105 7.28 -3.15 4.60
CA ASP A 105 7.14 -4.59 4.55
C ASP A 105 8.22 -5.24 3.67
N ASP A 106 8.50 -6.48 3.99
CA ASP A 106 9.31 -7.40 3.21
C ASP A 106 8.51 -8.69 3.09
N VAL A 107 8.13 -9.04 1.86
CA VAL A 107 7.28 -10.20 1.54
C VAL A 107 7.94 -11.52 1.95
N GLY A 108 9.25 -11.53 2.15
CA GLY A 108 10.02 -12.70 2.54
C GLY A 108 10.44 -13.55 1.34
N PHE A 109 9.62 -13.69 0.30
CA PHE A 109 9.90 -14.50 -0.90
C PHE A 109 9.47 -13.84 -2.22
N ALA A 110 10.12 -14.24 -3.30
CA ALA A 110 9.78 -13.78 -4.65
C ALA A 110 8.68 -14.64 -5.29
N ALA A 111 7.41 -14.34 -4.98
CA ALA A 111 6.25 -15.05 -5.53
C ALA A 111 6.23 -15.08 -7.08
N HIS A 112 6.58 -13.97 -7.72
CA HIS A 112 6.68 -13.85 -9.19
C HIS A 112 7.77 -14.73 -9.81
N ALA A 113 8.77 -15.12 -9.02
CA ALA A 113 9.84 -16.03 -9.44
C ALA A 113 9.52 -17.50 -9.09
N GLY A 114 8.34 -17.78 -8.54
CA GLY A 114 7.93 -19.13 -8.14
C GLY A 114 8.63 -19.64 -6.88
N GLU A 115 9.21 -18.76 -6.06
CA GLU A 115 9.77 -19.17 -4.78
C GLU A 115 8.67 -19.74 -3.86
N PRO A 116 8.99 -20.77 -3.03
CA PRO A 116 8.04 -21.31 -2.09
C PRO A 116 7.62 -20.25 -1.06
N PRO A 117 6.32 -20.16 -0.72
CA PRO A 117 5.83 -19.23 0.28
C PRO A 117 6.53 -19.40 1.64
N ARG A 118 6.92 -18.28 2.23
CA ARG A 118 7.41 -18.18 3.62
C ARG A 118 6.89 -16.87 4.21
N PRO A 119 6.71 -16.80 5.54
CA PRO A 119 6.36 -15.55 6.19
C PRO A 119 7.40 -14.46 5.89
N GLY A 120 6.91 -13.26 5.70
CA GLY A 120 7.67 -12.03 5.59
C GLY A 120 7.88 -11.36 6.96
N ARG A 121 8.26 -10.09 6.91
CA ARG A 121 8.61 -9.26 8.07
C ARG A 121 8.25 -7.81 7.84
N LEU A 122 8.21 -7.04 8.92
CA LEU A 122 8.26 -5.59 8.86
C LEU A 122 9.64 -5.11 9.29
N VAL A 123 10.20 -4.18 8.53
CA VAL A 123 11.48 -3.54 8.81
C VAL A 123 11.21 -2.09 9.24
N ARG A 124 11.89 -1.63 10.29
CA ARG A 124 11.86 -0.23 10.72
C ARG A 124 13.15 0.45 10.34
N VAL A 125 13.03 1.61 9.70
CA VAL A 125 14.10 2.60 9.54
C VAL A 125 13.80 3.75 10.48
N ALA A 126 14.65 3.97 11.48
CA ALA A 126 14.47 5.07 12.41
C ALA A 126 14.90 6.40 11.79
N ALA A 127 14.48 7.51 12.40
CA ALA A 127 14.88 8.85 11.99
C ALA A 127 16.40 9.10 12.02
N ASP A 128 17.14 8.38 12.86
CA ASP A 128 18.61 8.44 12.91
C ASP A 128 19.30 7.58 11.83
N GLY A 129 18.52 6.90 10.98
CA GLY A 129 18.99 6.02 9.93
C GLY A 129 19.24 4.57 10.38
N SER A 130 19.04 4.23 11.66
CA SER A 130 19.17 2.86 12.13
C SER A 130 18.10 1.95 11.54
N VAL A 131 18.51 0.74 11.15
CA VAL A 131 17.65 -0.25 10.49
C VAL A 131 17.56 -1.49 11.36
N ARG A 132 16.33 -1.96 11.62
CA ARG A 132 16.09 -3.21 12.35
C ARG A 132 14.86 -3.94 11.84
N VAL A 133 14.82 -5.26 12.00
CA VAL A 133 13.57 -6.00 11.91
C VAL A 133 12.66 -5.56 13.06
N ALA A 134 11.47 -5.09 12.72
CA ALA A 134 10.46 -4.64 13.68
C ALA A 134 9.59 -5.82 14.16
N THR A 135 9.27 -6.74 13.26
CA THR A 135 8.63 -8.02 13.58
C THR A 135 8.83 -9.02 12.44
N GLU A 136 8.96 -10.31 12.78
CA GLU A 136 8.98 -11.43 11.84
C GLU A 136 7.58 -12.05 11.71
N ASP A 137 7.43 -13.13 10.94
CA ASP A 137 6.23 -13.96 10.86
C ASP A 137 4.96 -13.19 10.48
N VAL A 138 5.06 -12.39 9.41
CA VAL A 138 3.92 -11.68 8.81
C VAL A 138 3.61 -12.30 7.46
N GLU A 139 2.38 -12.76 7.27
CA GLU A 139 2.01 -13.62 6.14
C GLU A 139 1.60 -12.80 4.92
N PHE A 140 2.48 -12.76 3.92
CA PHE A 140 2.34 -11.95 2.70
C PHE A 140 1.89 -10.51 3.03
N PRO A 141 2.77 -9.75 3.72
CA PRO A 141 2.44 -8.38 4.10
C PRO A 141 2.27 -7.51 2.86
N ASN A 142 1.29 -6.62 2.94
CA ASN A 142 1.07 -5.48 2.06
C ASN A 142 0.73 -4.28 2.97
N GLY A 143 0.03 -3.27 2.42
CA GLY A 143 -0.71 -2.23 3.09
C GLY A 143 -0.33 -1.96 4.54
N LEU A 144 0.42 -0.87 4.76
CA LEU A 144 0.77 -0.39 6.09
C LEU A 144 0.07 0.93 6.42
N ALA A 145 -0.44 1.04 7.65
CA ALA A 145 -1.05 2.28 8.15
C ALA A 145 -0.71 2.52 9.63
N LEU A 146 -0.40 3.77 9.97
CA LEU A 146 -0.32 4.22 11.35
C LEU A 146 -1.66 4.86 11.74
N VAL A 147 -2.27 4.38 12.82
CA VAL A 147 -3.53 4.88 13.39
C VAL A 147 -3.32 5.30 14.85
N ASP A 148 -4.35 5.85 15.48
CA ASP A 148 -4.32 6.33 16.87
C ASP A 148 -3.21 7.35 17.16
N GLY A 149 -2.93 8.23 16.18
CA GLY A 149 -1.83 9.18 16.28
C GLY A 149 -0.44 8.53 16.25
N GLY A 150 -0.31 7.36 15.61
CA GLY A 150 0.96 6.64 15.46
C GLY A 150 1.21 5.58 16.53
N ARG A 151 0.29 5.40 17.50
CA ARG A 151 0.43 4.39 18.56
C ARG A 151 0.08 2.97 18.14
N THR A 152 -0.56 2.81 16.98
CA THR A 152 -0.93 1.51 16.42
C THR A 152 -0.44 1.43 14.98
N LEU A 153 0.35 0.41 14.66
CA LEU A 153 0.71 0.05 13.29
C LEU A 153 -0.19 -1.09 12.83
N LEU A 154 -0.81 -0.92 11.67
CA LEU A 154 -1.58 -1.93 10.99
C LEU A 154 -0.82 -2.46 9.78
N VAL A 155 -0.94 -3.76 9.54
CA VAL A 155 -0.47 -4.44 8.33
C VAL A 155 -1.59 -5.29 7.74
N ALA A 156 -1.76 -5.22 6.42
CA ALA A 156 -2.57 -6.15 5.66
C ALA A 156 -1.82 -7.47 5.47
N GLU A 157 -2.34 -8.57 6.01
CA GLU A 157 -1.82 -9.92 5.74
C GLU A 157 -2.69 -10.58 4.68
N THR A 158 -2.23 -10.55 3.42
CA THR A 158 -3.03 -10.96 2.26
C THR A 158 -3.48 -12.42 2.38
N THR A 159 -2.57 -13.34 2.70
CA THR A 159 -2.89 -14.77 2.81
C THR A 159 -3.69 -15.12 4.05
N ARG A 160 -3.64 -14.28 5.10
CA ARG A 160 -4.43 -14.46 6.35
C ARG A 160 -5.78 -13.75 6.32
N GLN A 161 -6.05 -12.95 5.29
CA GLN A 161 -7.32 -12.25 5.10
C GLN A 161 -7.70 -11.37 6.29
N ARG A 162 -6.73 -10.66 6.85
CA ARG A 162 -6.95 -9.82 8.02
C ARG A 162 -6.05 -8.60 8.01
N LEU A 163 -6.46 -7.60 8.79
CA LEU A 163 -5.55 -6.59 9.29
C LEU A 163 -5.02 -7.05 10.65
N THR A 164 -3.70 -7.00 10.83
CA THR A 164 -3.03 -7.24 12.10
C THR A 164 -2.54 -5.91 12.66
N ALA A 165 -2.83 -5.66 13.93
CA ALA A 165 -2.36 -4.50 14.68
C ALA A 165 -1.17 -4.85 15.56
N PHE A 166 -0.31 -3.85 15.74
CA PHE A 166 0.75 -3.81 16.73
C PHE A 166 0.69 -2.49 17.47
N THR A 167 0.92 -2.54 18.78
CA THR A 167 1.19 -1.35 19.58
C THR A 167 2.60 -0.87 19.29
N VAL A 168 2.73 0.42 18.94
CA VAL A 168 4.01 1.09 18.71
C VAL A 168 4.45 1.73 20.04
N ALA A 169 5.52 1.20 20.62
CA ALA A 169 6.12 1.76 21.83
C ALA A 169 6.87 3.07 21.53
N ASP A 170 7.24 3.82 22.59
CA ASP A 170 7.95 5.11 22.46
C ASP A 170 9.30 4.99 21.72
N ASP A 171 9.96 3.84 21.80
CA ASP A 171 11.20 3.53 21.07
C ASP A 171 10.94 3.01 19.64
N GLY A 172 9.68 2.98 19.20
CA GLY A 172 9.21 2.46 17.92
C GLY A 172 9.19 0.93 17.82
N ALA A 173 9.35 0.19 18.93
CA ALA A 173 9.20 -1.26 18.93
C ALA A 173 7.73 -1.66 18.74
N LEU A 174 7.52 -2.77 18.04
CA LEU A 174 6.19 -3.33 17.83
C LEU A 174 5.91 -4.38 18.89
N THR A 175 4.80 -4.21 19.61
CA THR A 175 4.36 -5.10 20.69
C THR A 175 2.87 -5.41 20.52
N ASP A 176 2.32 -6.29 21.37
CA ASP A 176 0.88 -6.57 21.43
C ASP A 176 0.25 -6.87 20.05
N ARG A 177 0.82 -7.86 19.35
CA ARG A 177 0.29 -8.33 18.07
C ARG A 177 -1.13 -8.88 18.26
N ARG A 178 -2.10 -8.30 17.56
CA ARG A 178 -3.52 -8.71 17.63
C ARG A 178 -4.22 -8.59 16.28
N THR A 179 -5.29 -9.35 16.07
CA THR A 179 -6.15 -9.16 14.89
C THR A 179 -6.94 -7.87 15.09
N TYR A 180 -6.80 -6.93 14.16
CA TYR A 180 -7.59 -5.70 14.12
C TYR A 180 -8.94 -5.92 13.42
N ALA A 181 -8.91 -6.57 12.26
CA ALA A 181 -10.11 -6.88 11.48
C ALA A 181 -9.95 -8.21 10.75
N ASP A 182 -10.83 -9.17 11.01
CA ASP A 182 -10.96 -10.41 10.24
C ASP A 182 -11.78 -10.14 8.98
N LEU A 183 -11.12 -9.95 7.84
CA LEU A 183 -11.78 -9.56 6.59
C LEU A 183 -12.47 -10.74 5.92
N ALA A 184 -12.03 -11.97 6.18
CA ALA A 184 -12.76 -13.16 5.74
C ALA A 184 -14.16 -13.20 6.35
N ARG A 185 -14.27 -12.84 7.64
CA ARG A 185 -15.54 -12.72 8.37
C ARG A 185 -16.32 -11.45 8.00
N LEU A 186 -15.65 -10.32 7.89
CA LEU A 186 -16.29 -9.01 7.75
C LEU A 186 -16.71 -8.68 6.32
N VAL A 187 -15.88 -9.02 5.34
CA VAL A 187 -16.08 -8.67 3.92
C VAL A 187 -16.42 -9.92 3.10
N GLY A 188 -15.73 -11.04 3.33
CA GLY A 188 -16.04 -12.33 2.72
C GLY A 188 -14.83 -13.23 2.54
N THR A 189 -15.05 -14.52 2.29
CA THR A 189 -13.99 -15.56 2.24
C THR A 189 -12.94 -15.36 1.13
N HIS A 190 -13.18 -14.45 0.19
CA HIS A 190 -12.24 -14.08 -0.86
C HIS A 190 -11.57 -12.71 -0.63
N ALA A 191 -11.86 -12.01 0.47
CA ALA A 191 -11.24 -10.73 0.80
C ALA A 191 -9.75 -10.92 1.14
N ARG A 192 -8.90 -10.77 0.13
CA ARG A 192 -7.44 -10.74 0.24
C ARG A 192 -7.03 -9.27 0.33
N PRO A 193 -6.65 -8.74 1.51
CA PRO A 193 -6.27 -7.34 1.64
C PRO A 193 -4.93 -7.07 0.97
N ASP A 194 -4.80 -5.86 0.44
CA ASP A 194 -3.60 -5.37 -0.24
C ASP A 194 -3.31 -3.96 0.31
N GLY A 195 -3.27 -2.90 -0.51
CA GLY A 195 -3.03 -1.54 -0.02
C GLY A 195 -4.14 -1.00 0.89
N ILE A 196 -3.74 -0.34 1.99
CA ILE A 196 -4.64 0.26 2.98
C ILE A 196 -4.37 1.75 3.20
N TRP A 197 -5.35 2.49 3.69
CA TRP A 197 -5.21 3.90 4.03
C TRP A 197 -6.00 4.30 5.28
N PRO A 198 -5.37 4.97 6.27
CA PRO A 198 -6.07 5.45 7.45
C PRO A 198 -6.98 6.64 7.12
N ALA A 199 -8.17 6.64 7.70
CA ALA A 199 -9.16 7.70 7.61
C ALA A 199 -9.70 8.04 9.01
N GLN A 200 -10.48 9.11 9.14
CA GLN A 200 -11.06 9.52 10.42
C GLN A 200 -11.95 8.42 11.04
N ASP A 201 -12.71 7.72 10.19
CA ASP A 201 -13.70 6.74 10.62
C ASP A 201 -13.21 5.29 10.61
N GLY A 202 -11.91 5.06 10.38
CA GLY A 202 -11.35 3.71 10.31
C GLY A 202 -10.25 3.63 9.26
N VAL A 203 -10.12 2.47 8.63
CA VAL A 203 -9.08 2.20 7.65
C VAL A 203 -9.74 1.67 6.38
N TRP A 204 -9.45 2.33 5.26
CA TRP A 204 -9.81 1.84 3.94
C TRP A 204 -8.88 0.69 3.56
N VAL A 205 -9.45 -0.36 2.98
CA VAL A 205 -8.75 -1.59 2.59
C VAL A 205 -9.17 -1.96 1.18
N ALA A 206 -8.22 -2.02 0.26
CA ALA A 206 -8.42 -2.70 -1.01
C ALA A 206 -8.42 -4.22 -0.77
N THR A 207 -9.50 -4.90 -1.14
CA THR A 207 -9.59 -6.36 -1.06
C THR A 207 -9.57 -6.97 -2.47
N THR A 208 -8.38 -7.29 -2.97
CA THR A 208 -8.10 -7.57 -4.39
C THR A 208 -9.03 -8.62 -4.98
N THR A 209 -9.03 -9.85 -4.44
CA THR A 209 -9.96 -10.91 -4.89
C THR A 209 -11.32 -10.87 -4.20
N GLY A 210 -11.52 -9.90 -3.31
CA GLY A 210 -12.82 -9.64 -2.69
C GLY A 210 -13.70 -8.71 -3.55
N HIS A 211 -13.13 -8.10 -4.60
CA HIS A 211 -13.83 -7.16 -5.47
C HIS A 211 -14.50 -6.00 -4.71
N ALA A 212 -13.85 -5.56 -3.63
CA ALA A 212 -14.39 -4.54 -2.76
C ALA A 212 -13.31 -3.64 -2.15
N VAL A 213 -13.66 -2.37 -1.97
CA VAL A 213 -12.93 -1.43 -1.13
C VAL A 213 -13.73 -1.24 0.16
N ALA A 214 -13.21 -1.71 1.28
CA ALA A 214 -13.91 -1.73 2.55
C ALA A 214 -13.35 -0.67 3.52
N LEU A 215 -14.22 0.01 4.25
CA LEU A 215 -13.85 0.82 5.41
C LEU A 215 -14.11 0.00 6.67
N VAL A 216 -13.06 -0.26 7.46
CA VAL A 216 -13.17 -1.07 8.68
C VAL A 216 -12.68 -0.32 9.91
N ARG A 217 -13.34 -0.56 11.03
CA ARG A 217 -12.84 -0.28 12.39
C ARG A 217 -12.41 -1.60 13.02
N GLU A 218 -11.89 -1.53 14.24
CA GLU A 218 -11.51 -2.74 14.98
C GLU A 218 -12.72 -3.67 15.11
N ASN A 219 -12.64 -4.84 14.46
CA ASN A 219 -13.65 -5.89 14.39
C ASN A 219 -15.01 -5.51 13.77
N GLU A 220 -15.09 -4.40 13.03
CA GLU A 220 -16.33 -3.86 12.46
C GLU A 220 -16.14 -3.45 10.98
N LEU A 221 -17.08 -3.85 10.13
CA LEU A 221 -17.22 -3.30 8.77
C LEU A 221 -18.11 -2.05 8.84
N VAL A 222 -17.57 -0.89 8.50
CA VAL A 222 -18.34 0.37 8.44
C VAL A 222 -19.09 0.45 7.12
N THR A 223 -18.39 0.25 6.00
CA THR A 223 -18.99 0.20 4.66
C THR A 223 -18.11 -0.58 3.69
N SER A 224 -18.70 -1.01 2.58
CA SER A 224 -18.00 -1.70 1.50
C SER A 224 -18.50 -1.19 0.15
N VAL A 225 -17.57 -0.92 -0.76
CA VAL A 225 -17.85 -0.48 -2.12
C VAL A 225 -17.43 -1.60 -3.08
N ASP A 226 -18.43 -2.18 -3.76
CA ASP A 226 -18.23 -3.19 -4.80
C ASP A 226 -17.54 -2.56 -6.03
N THR A 227 -16.52 -3.26 -6.55
CA THR A 227 -15.72 -2.82 -7.71
C THR A 227 -16.07 -3.58 -8.99
N GLY A 228 -17.14 -4.37 -8.97
CA GLY A 228 -17.57 -5.26 -10.05
C GLY A 228 -16.47 -6.27 -10.39
N ALA A 229 -16.19 -6.42 -11.68
CA ALA A 229 -15.14 -7.32 -12.14
C ALA A 229 -13.71 -6.80 -11.88
N LEU A 230 -13.55 -5.51 -11.53
CA LEU A 230 -12.24 -4.91 -11.29
C LEU A 230 -11.69 -5.35 -9.93
N LEU A 231 -10.37 -5.48 -9.84
CA LEU A 231 -9.64 -5.86 -8.64
C LEU A 231 -9.03 -4.60 -8.00
N PRO A 232 -9.47 -4.16 -6.81
CA PRO A 232 -8.82 -3.04 -6.14
C PRO A 232 -7.46 -3.46 -5.61
N ILE A 233 -6.42 -2.66 -5.85
CA ILE A 233 -5.03 -2.97 -5.48
C ILE A 233 -4.62 -2.14 -4.27
N ALA A 234 -4.72 -0.82 -4.35
CA ALA A 234 -4.32 0.08 -3.28
C ALA A 234 -5.21 1.33 -3.23
N CYS A 235 -5.10 2.09 -2.14
CA CYS A 235 -5.84 3.33 -2.00
C CYS A 235 -5.06 4.40 -1.22
N CYS A 236 -5.42 5.67 -1.44
CA CYS A 236 -4.99 6.77 -0.58
C CYS A 236 -6.03 7.90 -0.55
N GLY A 237 -6.15 8.56 0.58
CA GLY A 237 -6.98 9.75 0.74
C GLY A 237 -6.22 11.03 0.45
N ASP A 238 -6.94 12.09 0.11
CA ASP A 238 -6.37 13.43 -0.07
C ASP A 238 -6.29 14.26 1.22
N GLY A 239 -6.69 13.67 2.35
CA GLY A 239 -6.86 14.36 3.64
C GLY A 239 -8.22 15.06 3.80
N GLY A 240 -9.06 15.04 2.77
CA GLY A 240 -10.45 15.47 2.77
C GLY A 240 -11.40 14.28 2.63
N ASN A 241 -12.38 14.40 1.72
CA ASN A 241 -13.41 13.39 1.50
C ASN A 241 -13.17 12.53 0.25
N ARG A 242 -12.00 12.64 -0.39
CA ARG A 242 -11.69 11.90 -1.62
C ARG A 242 -10.74 10.76 -1.32
N LEU A 243 -11.10 9.57 -1.81
CA LEU A 243 -10.27 8.39 -1.82
C LEU A 243 -9.92 8.03 -3.27
N PHE A 244 -8.64 7.97 -3.57
CA PHE A 244 -8.12 7.42 -4.81
C PHE A 244 -7.92 5.92 -4.64
N VAL A 245 -8.43 5.12 -5.57
CA VAL A 245 -8.32 3.66 -5.56
C VAL A 245 -7.72 3.21 -6.89
N THR A 246 -6.67 2.39 -6.85
CA THR A 246 -6.17 1.73 -8.04
C THR A 246 -6.97 0.46 -8.32
N LEU A 247 -7.44 0.32 -9.56
CA LEU A 247 -8.31 -0.78 -9.99
C LEU A 247 -7.67 -1.49 -11.17
N ALA A 248 -7.36 -2.78 -11.00
CA ALA A 248 -6.86 -3.66 -12.05
C ALA A 248 -7.99 -4.34 -12.81
N ASP A 249 -7.87 -4.33 -14.14
CA ASP A 249 -8.68 -5.10 -15.07
C ASP A 249 -7.80 -6.22 -15.67
N THR A 250 -8.15 -7.47 -15.38
CA THR A 250 -7.45 -8.66 -15.88
C THR A 250 -7.85 -9.06 -17.29
N GLN A 251 -8.78 -8.33 -17.92
CA GLN A 251 -9.36 -8.63 -19.24
C GLN A 251 -10.01 -10.02 -19.30
N GLY A 252 -10.57 -10.47 -18.17
CA GLY A 252 -11.22 -11.78 -18.04
C GLY A 252 -10.27 -12.96 -17.78
N LEU A 253 -8.96 -12.73 -17.66
CA LEU A 253 -8.00 -13.75 -17.28
C LEU A 253 -7.98 -13.95 -15.75
N PRO A 254 -7.64 -15.16 -15.26
CA PRO A 254 -7.25 -15.34 -13.87
C PRO A 254 -6.08 -14.42 -13.50
N LEU A 255 -6.09 -13.85 -12.29
CA LEU A 255 -5.13 -12.82 -11.88
C LEU A 255 -3.66 -13.24 -12.10
N GLY A 256 -3.30 -14.46 -11.70
CA GLY A 256 -1.93 -14.96 -11.88
C GLY A 256 -1.50 -15.03 -13.36
N GLU A 257 -2.41 -15.45 -14.24
CA GLU A 257 -2.15 -15.51 -15.69
C GLU A 257 -2.07 -14.09 -16.29
N ALA A 258 -2.95 -13.19 -15.87
CA ALA A 258 -2.94 -11.79 -16.31
C ALA A 258 -1.63 -11.08 -15.94
N LEU A 259 -1.15 -11.31 -14.71
CA LEU A 259 0.13 -10.81 -14.22
C LEU A 259 1.31 -11.38 -15.01
N ALA A 260 1.34 -12.70 -15.22
CA ALA A 260 2.41 -13.37 -15.97
C ALA A 260 2.47 -12.91 -17.43
N ALA A 261 1.32 -12.72 -18.07
CA ALA A 261 1.20 -12.22 -19.44
C ALA A 261 1.35 -10.70 -19.56
N LYS A 262 1.50 -9.96 -18.44
CA LYS A 262 1.48 -8.49 -18.39
C LYS A 262 0.25 -7.91 -19.11
N ALA A 263 -0.89 -8.58 -18.98
CA ALA A 263 -2.15 -8.25 -19.64
C ALA A 263 -3.00 -7.27 -18.83
N VAL A 264 -2.67 -7.07 -17.54
CA VAL A 264 -3.41 -6.15 -16.67
C VAL A 264 -3.35 -4.72 -17.19
N ARG A 265 -4.48 -4.03 -17.07
CA ARG A 265 -4.60 -2.57 -17.21
C ARG A 265 -5.12 -2.02 -15.89
N THR A 266 -4.47 -0.98 -15.39
CA THR A 266 -4.89 -0.34 -14.13
C THR A 266 -5.38 1.09 -14.40
N THR A 267 -6.47 1.45 -13.76
CA THR A 267 -6.98 2.83 -13.66
C THR A 267 -6.92 3.31 -12.21
N VAL A 268 -6.98 4.62 -12.01
CA VAL A 268 -7.27 5.24 -10.71
C VAL A 268 -8.71 5.72 -10.75
N ALA A 269 -9.50 5.30 -9.78
CA ALA A 269 -10.84 5.78 -9.56
C ALA A 269 -10.91 6.69 -8.33
N LEU A 270 -11.78 7.69 -8.40
CA LEU A 270 -12.15 8.56 -7.30
C LEU A 270 -13.44 8.03 -6.65
N LEU A 271 -13.37 7.81 -5.35
CA LEU A 271 -14.52 7.62 -4.46
C LEU A 271 -14.64 8.88 -3.59
N GLU A 272 -15.78 9.57 -3.72
CA GLU A 272 -16.12 10.67 -2.83
C GLU A 272 -16.99 10.13 -1.71
N ALA A 273 -16.53 10.26 -0.46
CA ALA A 273 -17.39 9.98 0.67
C ALA A 273 -18.50 11.04 0.70
N THR A 274 -19.75 10.61 0.56
CA THR A 274 -20.92 11.48 0.73
C THR A 274 -20.88 12.04 2.15
N LYS A 275 -20.83 13.37 2.29
CA LYS A 275 -21.05 13.99 3.60
C LYS A 275 -22.47 13.60 4.04
N GLU A 276 -22.62 13.03 5.23
CA GLU A 276 -23.92 13.02 5.89
C GLU A 276 -24.35 14.49 6.03
N GLY A 277 -25.37 14.91 5.27
CA GLY A 277 -25.82 16.30 5.29
C GLY A 277 -26.75 16.78 4.17
N ASP A 278 -26.73 16.17 2.98
CA ASP A 278 -27.58 16.63 1.84
C ASP A 278 -28.89 15.83 1.68
N ALA A 279 -29.43 15.31 2.79
CA ALA A 279 -30.85 14.94 2.87
C ALA A 279 -31.59 16.03 3.66
N GLY A 280 -31.93 17.12 2.97
CA GLY A 280 -32.75 18.23 3.47
C GLY A 280 -33.53 18.87 2.34
#